data_AF-A0A7C2BZL6-F1
#
_entry.id   AF-A0A7C2BZL6-F1
#
_cell.length_a   1.000
_cell.length_b   1.000
_cell.length_c   1.000
_cell.angle_alpha   90.00
_cell.angle_beta   90.00
_cell.angle_gamma   90.00
#
_symmetry.space_group_name_H-M   'P 1'
#
loop_
_entity.id
_entity.type
_entity.pdbx_description
1 polymer ?
#
loop_
_entity_poly.entity_id
_entity_poly.type
_entity_poly.pdbx_seq_one_letter_code
_entity_poly.pdbx_strand_id
1 'polypeptide(L)'
;LGDTDNNPNTLNHGLTSMMKRVDVATYEVIKSVVQKAFKGGVREFGLANNGVGYALDAYNKALIPASVVTKLEVLKRQIIKGQIKVPESR
;
A
#
# COMPACT_ATOMS: atom_id res chain seq x y z
N LEU A 1 -13.74 -12.32 -17.05
CA LEU A 1 -14.41 -13.61 -16.82
C LEU A 1 -14.03 -14.02 -15.41
N GLY A 2 -14.93 -13.70 -14.47
CA GLY A 2 -14.74 -13.86 -13.04
C GLY A 2 -14.99 -15.29 -12.58
N ASP A 3 -14.57 -15.53 -11.35
CA ASP A 3 -14.53 -16.78 -10.60
C ASP A 3 -15.61 -17.83 -10.94
N THR A 4 -15.18 -19.05 -11.25
CA THR A 4 -16.03 -20.19 -11.68
C THR A 4 -16.19 -21.25 -10.58
N ASP A 5 -15.62 -21.05 -9.40
CA ASP A 5 -15.60 -22.08 -8.35
C ASP A 5 -16.89 -22.15 -7.50
N ASN A 6 -17.86 -21.27 -7.75
CA ASN A 6 -19.15 -21.17 -7.05
C ASN A 6 -19.04 -21.04 -5.53
N ASN A 7 -17.88 -20.66 -4.99
CA ASN A 7 -17.68 -20.47 -3.57
C ASN A 7 -18.00 -19.01 -3.20
N PRO A 8 -19.02 -18.76 -2.35
CA PRO A 8 -19.40 -17.40 -1.97
C PRO A 8 -18.29 -16.61 -1.27
N ASN A 9 -17.28 -17.29 -0.72
CA ASN A 9 -16.15 -16.65 -0.05
C ASN A 9 -15.07 -16.15 -1.03
N THR A 10 -15.15 -16.53 -2.30
CA THR A 10 -14.14 -16.22 -3.34
C THR A 10 -14.75 -15.48 -4.55
N LEU A 11 -16.08 -15.51 -4.65
CA LEU A 11 -16.86 -14.94 -5.74
C LEU A 11 -16.58 -13.43 -5.99
N ASN A 12 -15.97 -13.12 -7.14
CA ASN A 12 -15.83 -11.76 -7.70
C ASN A 12 -15.11 -10.71 -6.82
N HIS A 13 -14.08 -11.11 -6.07
CA HIS A 13 -13.23 -10.15 -5.37
C HIS A 13 -11.93 -9.87 -6.15
N GLY A 14 -11.64 -8.59 -6.38
CA GLY A 14 -10.29 -8.19 -6.79
C GLY A 14 -9.29 -8.62 -5.72
N LEU A 15 -8.15 -9.20 -6.12
CA LEU A 15 -7.17 -9.73 -5.16
C LEU A 15 -6.73 -8.66 -4.16
N THR A 16 -6.43 -7.46 -4.64
CA THR A 16 -6.08 -6.31 -3.81
C THR A 16 -6.24 -5.01 -4.61
N SER A 17 -6.04 -3.88 -3.96
CA SER A 17 -5.94 -2.56 -4.59
C SER A 17 -4.74 -1.81 -4.01
N MET A 18 -4.13 -0.94 -4.82
CA MET A 18 -3.14 -0.01 -4.33
C MET A 18 -3.83 1.03 -3.44
N MET A 19 -3.37 1.14 -2.20
CA MET A 19 -3.85 2.13 -1.24
C MET A 19 -2.99 3.38 -1.36
N LYS A 20 -3.59 4.51 -1.73
CA LYS A 20 -2.96 5.83 -1.63
C LYS A 20 -3.42 6.51 -0.34
N ARG A 21 -2.51 6.69 0.61
CA ARG A 21 -2.80 7.18 1.96
C ARG A 21 -2.79 8.71 2.03
N VAL A 22 -3.78 9.33 1.38
CA VAL A 22 -3.98 10.79 1.44
C VAL A 22 -4.27 11.24 2.87
N ASP A 23 -4.92 10.39 3.67
CA ASP A 23 -5.12 10.59 5.12
C ASP A 23 -3.80 10.86 5.86
N VAL A 24 -2.78 10.05 5.61
CA VAL A 24 -1.45 10.21 6.19
C VAL A 24 -0.83 11.53 5.73
N ALA A 25 -0.92 11.85 4.43
CA ALA A 25 -0.38 13.09 3.90
C ALA A 25 -1.04 14.33 4.51
N THR A 26 -2.38 14.36 4.59
CA THR A 26 -3.14 15.46 5.18
C THR A 26 -2.81 15.63 6.65
N TYR A 27 -2.77 14.53 7.42
CA TYR A 27 -2.46 14.55 8.84
C TYR A 27 -1.05 15.11 9.11
N GLU A 28 -0.04 14.59 8.41
CA GLU A 28 1.35 15.02 8.62
C GLU A 28 1.57 16.50 8.24
N VAL A 29 0.88 17.00 7.21
CA VAL A 29 0.94 18.42 6.84
C VAL A 29 0.33 19.28 7.94
N ILE A 30 -0.90 18.99 8.39
CA ILE A 30 -1.58 19.74 9.46
C ILE A 30 -0.74 19.71 10.74
N LYS A 31 -0.23 18.54 11.13
CA LYS A 31 0.64 18.36 12.28
C LYS A 31 1.88 19.24 12.21
N SER A 32 2.52 19.34 11.03
CA SER A 32 3.71 20.20 10.85
C SER A 32 3.41 21.69 11.03
N VAL A 33 2.21 22.15 10.66
CA VAL A 33 1.76 23.54 10.89
C VAL A 33 1.55 23.79 12.39
N VAL A 34 0.81 22.89 13.06
CA VAL A 34 0.57 22.98 14.52
C VAL A 34 1.89 23.01 15.30
N GLN A 35 2.86 22.20 14.88
CA GLN A 35 4.19 22.14 15.49
C GLN A 35 5.13 23.30 15.09
N LYS A 36 4.66 24.28 14.30
CA LYS A 36 5.46 25.39 13.76
C LYS A 36 6.71 24.93 12.98
N ALA A 37 6.65 23.73 12.41
CA ALA A 37 7.73 23.09 11.64
C ALA A 37 7.40 22.99 10.14
N PHE A 38 6.33 23.64 9.68
CA PHE A 38 5.91 23.59 8.29
C PHE A 38 6.99 24.14 7.36
N LYS A 39 7.34 23.34 6.35
CA LYS A 39 8.17 23.73 5.21
C LYS A 39 7.37 23.54 3.93
N GLY A 40 7.41 24.55 3.07
CA GLY A 40 6.89 24.46 1.70
C GLY A 40 7.78 23.57 0.82
N GLY A 41 7.29 23.27 -0.38
CA GLY A 41 7.96 22.40 -1.34
C GLY A 41 7.26 21.05 -1.55
N VAL A 42 7.88 20.20 -2.36
CA VAL A 42 7.36 18.87 -2.70
C VAL A 42 7.58 17.91 -1.53
N ARG A 43 6.56 17.10 -1.23
CA ARG A 43 6.64 16.02 -0.24
C ARG A 43 6.23 14.70 -0.89
N GLU A 44 7.11 13.71 -0.78
CA GLU A 44 6.88 12.39 -1.35
C GLU A 44 6.36 11.42 -0.30
N PHE A 45 5.35 10.65 -0.69
CA PHE A 45 4.67 9.68 0.17
C PHE A 45 4.68 8.32 -0.53
N GLY A 46 5.44 7.38 0.02
CA GLY A 46 5.71 6.07 -0.53
C GLY A 46 5.67 4.97 0.53
N LEU A 47 6.26 3.80 0.23
CA LEU A 47 6.23 2.65 1.14
C LEU A 47 6.94 2.94 2.48
N ALA A 48 7.99 3.77 2.47
CA ALA A 48 8.81 4.05 3.65
C ALA A 48 8.07 4.87 4.74
N ASN A 49 7.18 5.77 4.33
CA ASN A 49 6.39 6.61 5.24
C ASN A 49 4.90 6.26 5.23
N ASN A 50 4.56 5.03 4.82
CA ASN A 50 3.19 4.53 4.76
C ASN A 50 2.25 5.41 3.91
N GLY A 51 2.81 6.10 2.91
CA GLY A 51 2.06 6.90 1.94
C GLY A 51 1.34 6.06 0.87
N VAL A 52 1.86 4.87 0.60
CA VAL A 52 1.22 3.86 -0.25
C VAL A 52 1.28 2.47 0.37
N GLY A 53 0.37 1.59 -0.04
CA GLY A 53 0.33 0.19 0.39
C GLY A 53 -0.58 -0.66 -0.49
N TYR A 54 -0.89 -1.87 -0.05
CA TYR A 54 -1.87 -2.75 -0.68
C TYR A 54 -2.96 -3.12 0.34
N ALA A 55 -4.20 -3.27 -0.13
CA ALA A 55 -5.34 -3.62 0.70
C ALA A 55 -5.35 -5.11 1.02
N LEU A 56 -5.47 -5.47 2.31
CA LEU A 56 -5.66 -6.84 2.78
C LEU A 56 -6.67 -6.80 3.93
N ASP A 57 -7.86 -7.34 3.70
CA ASP A 57 -8.99 -7.30 4.64
C ASP A 57 -9.77 -8.62 4.62
N ALA A 58 -10.91 -8.65 5.32
CA ALA A 58 -11.72 -9.87 5.45
C ALA A 58 -12.27 -10.40 4.12
N TYR A 59 -12.37 -9.57 3.08
CA TYR A 59 -12.96 -9.92 1.79
C TYR A 59 -11.96 -10.53 0.80
N ASN A 60 -10.67 -10.25 0.95
CA ASN A 60 -9.64 -10.77 0.05
C ASN A 60 -8.57 -11.63 0.72
N LYS A 61 -8.50 -11.66 2.06
CA LYS A 61 -7.47 -12.42 2.78
C LYS A 61 -7.53 -13.92 2.51
N ALA A 62 -8.71 -14.48 2.29
CA ALA A 62 -8.86 -15.90 1.94
C ALA A 62 -8.28 -16.24 0.55
N LEU A 63 -8.25 -15.26 -0.36
CA LEU A 63 -7.74 -15.40 -1.73
C LEU A 63 -6.22 -15.27 -1.83
N ILE A 64 -5.57 -14.68 -0.81
CA ILE A 64 -4.14 -14.40 -0.83
C ILE A 64 -3.41 -15.33 0.14
N PRO A 65 -2.62 -16.30 -0.36
CA PRO A 65 -1.84 -17.19 0.49
C PRO A 65 -0.86 -16.42 1.38
N ALA A 66 -0.65 -16.92 2.61
CA ALA A 66 0.29 -16.31 3.56
C ALA A 66 1.73 -16.22 3.02
N SER A 67 2.13 -17.16 2.16
CA SER A 67 3.42 -17.16 1.47
C SER A 67 3.57 -15.98 0.50
N VAL A 68 2.49 -15.55 -0.15
CA VAL A 68 2.47 -14.36 -1.02
C VAL A 68 2.61 -13.11 -0.17
N VAL A 69 1.85 -12.98 0.92
CA VAL A 69 1.96 -11.84 1.86
C VAL A 69 3.39 -11.72 2.38
N THR A 70 4.01 -12.84 2.78
CA THR A 70 5.39 -12.86 3.28
C THR A 70 6.38 -12.36 2.24
N LYS A 71 6.24 -12.79 0.97
CA LYS A 71 7.07 -12.31 -0.14
C LYS A 71 6.87 -10.81 -0.39
N LEU A 72 5.63 -10.32 -0.37
CA LEU A 72 5.33 -8.90 -0.53
C LEU A 72 5.98 -8.05 0.57
N GLU A 73 5.97 -8.51 1.82
CA GLU A 73 6.62 -7.81 2.93
C GLU A 73 8.15 -7.81 2.81
N VAL A 74 8.76 -8.88 2.29
CA VAL A 74 10.19 -8.90 1.97
C VAL A 74 10.51 -7.86 0.89
N LEU A 75 9.76 -7.85 -0.22
CA LEU A 75 9.95 -6.91 -1.33
C LEU A 75 9.76 -5.46 -0.87
N LYS A 76 8.71 -5.19 -0.08
CA LYS A 76 8.48 -3.87 0.54
C LYS A 76 9.71 -3.40 1.32
N ARG A 77 10.31 -4.26 2.15
CA ARG A 77 11.54 -3.94 2.89
C ARG A 77 12.72 -3.70 1.96
N GLN A 78 12.88 -4.48 0.90
CA GLN A 78 13.96 -4.30 -0.07
C GLN A 78 13.84 -2.97 -0.83
N ILE A 79 12.61 -2.58 -1.21
CA ILE A 79 12.33 -1.27 -1.82
C ILE A 79 12.66 -0.14 -0.83
N ILE A 80 12.19 -0.24 0.42
CA ILE A 80 12.46 0.77 1.45
C ILE A 80 13.97 0.90 1.73
N LYS A 81 14.72 -0.21 1.67
CA LYS A 81 16.19 -0.22 1.83
C LYS A 81 16.94 0.24 0.58
N GLY A 82 16.25 0.54 -0.53
CA GLY A 82 16.87 0.90 -1.80
C GLY A 82 17.55 -0.25 -2.54
N GLN A 83 17.37 -1.50 -2.10
CA GLN A 83 17.91 -2.69 -2.77
C GLN A 83 17.16 -3.00 -4.08
N ILE A 84 15.87 -2.67 -4.11
CA ILE A 84 15.05 -2.67 -5.32
C ILE A 84 14.69 -1.22 -5.63
N LYS A 85 15.08 -0.74 -6.81
CA LYS A 85 14.69 0.59 -7.30
C LYS A 85 13.48 0.43 -8.23
N VAL A 86 12.36 1.03 -7.86
CA VAL A 86 11.16 1.04 -8.68
C VAL A 86 11.36 2.05 -9.83
N PRO A 87 11.13 1.67 -11.10
CA PRO A 87 11.23 2.60 -12.23
C PRO A 87 10.22 3.76 -12.10
N GLU A 88 10.63 4.96 -12.52
CA GLU A 88 9.80 6.16 -12.50
C GLU A 88 8.89 6.28 -13.74
N SER A 89 9.17 5.50 -14.77
CA SER A 89 8.42 5.45 -16.02
C SER A 89 8.15 4.00 -16.44
N ARG A 90 7.13 3.82 -17.29
CA ARG A 90 6.74 2.53 -17.87
C ARG A 90 7.72 2.06 -18.95
#